data_AF-A0A8C2X3I9-F1
#
_entry.id   AF-A0A8C2X3I9-F1
#
_cell.length_a   1.000
_cell.length_b   1.000
_cell.length_c   1.000
_cell.angle_alpha   90.00
_cell.angle_beta   90.00
_cell.angle_gamma   90.00
#
_symmetry.space_group_name_H-M   'P 1'
#
loop_
_entity.id
_entity.type
_entity.pdbx_description
1 polymer ?
#
loop_
_entity_poly.entity_id
_entity_poly.type
_entity_poly.pdbx_seq_one_letter_code
_entity_poly.pdbx_strand_id
1 'polypeptide(L)'
;MCAITRRFYPGNFWHITDLHWDPTYNLTDNPTRVCASSGRRPAANAGAFGDYACDSPWLLINSSVYAMKDILPDPDFIVWTGDDTPHVPNTDLGEEAVLHIISNLTHIIRQVFPSGYYTEKLLNRTGFRMLALNTNLYYDQNKLNQDMDDPAGQFSWADQVLTEAVYIIGHVPPGVFEKKRNKPWFTPKFNKIYLGLIQKHHSVILGQFFGHHHTDSFRMFYNSEGSPISTVFLSPGVTPWKTTLPGVKDGANNPGIRVLEYDTHTLLVKDVVTYYLNLTHANAAGGRWEKEYRLTESFRLPDASPASMHQLLERIANDRCYLQKYYEFNSVSYDLTECNSDCRVNHVCAAREVDFDRYEHCLEKEGAAAVHGGLLATHLLSMCLISVFY
;
A
#
# COMPACT_ATOMS: atom_id res chain seq x y z
N MET A 1 5.37 38.92 15.13
CA MET A 1 5.81 37.55 15.49
C MET A 1 6.72 37.04 14.38
N CYS A 2 8.02 36.93 14.62
CA CYS A 2 8.91 36.23 13.69
C CYS A 2 8.57 34.74 13.76
N ALA A 3 8.13 34.16 12.64
CA ALA A 3 8.01 32.72 12.51
C ALA A 3 9.42 32.13 12.63
N ILE A 4 9.68 31.39 13.71
CA ILE A 4 10.87 30.55 13.82
C ILE A 4 10.71 29.50 12.73
N THR A 5 11.45 29.64 11.62
CA THR A 5 11.56 28.61 10.61
C THR A 5 12.23 27.41 11.28
N ARG A 6 11.43 26.40 11.66
CA ARG A 6 11.99 25.12 12.13
C ARG A 6 12.84 24.56 10.99
N ARG A 7 14.14 24.41 11.23
CA ARG A 7 15.09 23.82 10.29
C ARG A 7 14.66 22.38 10.02
N PHE A 8 14.33 22.06 8.77
CA PHE A 8 14.05 20.70 8.33
C PHE A 8 15.36 19.92 8.28
N TYR A 9 15.36 18.71 8.86
CA TYR A 9 16.50 17.81 8.83
C TYR A 9 16.12 16.54 8.04
N PRO A 10 16.38 16.50 6.72
CA PRO A 10 15.92 15.43 5.86
C PRO A 10 16.59 14.10 6.22
N GLY A 11 15.78 13.05 6.31
CA GLY A 11 16.17 11.65 6.29
C GLY A 11 15.33 10.90 5.27
N ASN A 12 15.81 9.74 4.83
CA ASN A 12 15.15 8.94 3.81
C ASN A 12 15.22 7.45 4.14
N PHE A 13 14.13 6.73 3.90
CA PHE A 13 14.12 5.26 4.02
C PHE A 13 13.33 4.63 2.88
N TRP A 14 13.71 3.41 2.52
CA TRP A 14 12.95 2.59 1.58
C TRP A 14 11.81 1.89 2.30
N HIS A 15 10.67 1.74 1.62
CA HIS A 15 9.62 0.77 1.95
C HIS A 15 9.43 -0.15 0.76
N ILE A 16 9.70 -1.44 0.95
CA ILE A 16 9.50 -2.50 -0.03
C ILE A 16 8.63 -3.61 0.56
N THR A 17 7.84 -4.28 -0.27
CA THR A 17 6.85 -5.26 0.18
C THR A 17 6.41 -6.16 -0.96
N ASP A 18 5.82 -7.30 -0.63
CA ASP A 18 5.11 -8.17 -1.56
C ASP A 18 5.97 -8.51 -2.78
N LEU A 19 7.15 -9.08 -2.48
CA LEU A 19 8.13 -9.47 -3.48
C LEU A 19 7.63 -10.68 -4.27
N HIS A 20 7.02 -11.65 -3.57
CA HIS A 20 6.52 -12.91 -4.12
C HIS A 20 7.43 -13.49 -5.20
N TRP A 21 8.59 -14.01 -4.81
CA TRP A 21 9.47 -14.68 -5.75
C TRP A 21 8.86 -16.03 -6.16
N ASP A 22 8.61 -16.23 -7.46
CA ASP A 22 8.26 -17.51 -8.06
C ASP A 22 9.51 -18.22 -8.60
N PRO A 23 10.04 -19.26 -7.92
CA PRO A 23 11.22 -19.98 -8.38
C PRO A 23 10.97 -20.83 -9.63
N THR A 24 9.70 -21.04 -10.00
CA THR A 24 9.32 -21.84 -11.17
C THR A 24 9.23 -21.02 -12.45
N TYR A 25 9.33 -19.68 -12.36
CA TYR A 25 9.24 -18.82 -13.53
C TYR A 25 10.29 -19.17 -14.57
N ASN A 26 9.85 -19.59 -15.75
CA ASN A 26 10.69 -19.93 -16.87
C ASN A 26 9.96 -19.69 -18.20
N LEU A 27 10.63 -19.04 -19.16
CA LEU A 27 10.04 -18.79 -20.48
C LEU A 27 9.92 -20.10 -21.26
N THR A 28 8.75 -20.33 -21.86
CA THR A 28 8.44 -21.56 -22.61
C THR A 28 7.37 -21.27 -23.66
N ASP A 29 7.34 -22.07 -24.74
CA ASP A 29 6.34 -21.99 -25.81
C ASP A 29 4.91 -22.31 -25.34
N ASN A 30 4.73 -22.85 -24.13
CA ASN A 30 3.41 -23.09 -23.54
C ASN A 30 3.10 -22.03 -22.47
N PRO A 31 2.27 -21.02 -22.75
CA PRO A 31 1.93 -19.94 -21.82
C PRO A 31 1.34 -20.40 -20.48
N THR A 32 0.77 -21.60 -20.40
CA THR A 32 0.20 -22.15 -19.15
C THR A 32 1.23 -22.78 -18.22
N ARG A 33 2.50 -22.88 -18.67
CA ARG A 33 3.61 -23.51 -17.93
C ARG A 33 4.76 -22.55 -17.64
N VAL A 34 4.55 -21.25 -17.84
CA VAL A 34 5.57 -20.21 -17.58
C VAL A 34 5.88 -20.11 -16.09
N CYS A 35 4.86 -20.19 -15.23
CA CYS A 35 4.99 -20.01 -13.79
C CYS A 35 3.89 -20.80 -13.09
N ALA A 36 4.16 -21.30 -11.88
CA ALA A 36 3.17 -22.02 -11.07
C ALA A 36 2.12 -21.06 -10.49
N SER A 37 2.54 -19.84 -10.13
CA SER A 37 1.70 -18.76 -9.56
C SER A 37 0.53 -18.31 -10.44
N SER A 38 0.56 -18.60 -11.75
CA SER A 38 -0.59 -18.30 -12.62
C SER A 38 -1.77 -19.25 -12.40
N GLY A 39 -1.56 -20.40 -11.75
CA GLY A 39 -2.60 -21.43 -11.60
C GLY A 39 -3.08 -21.96 -12.95
N ARG A 40 -2.17 -22.13 -13.92
CA ARG A 40 -2.42 -22.51 -15.32
C ARG A 40 -3.15 -21.46 -16.17
N ARG A 41 -3.36 -20.23 -15.66
CA ARG A 41 -3.78 -19.10 -16.51
C ARG A 41 -2.66 -18.81 -17.51
N PRO A 42 -2.96 -18.58 -18.80
CA PRO A 42 -1.92 -18.28 -19.80
C PRO A 42 -1.17 -16.98 -19.50
N ALA A 43 0.16 -17.05 -19.35
CA ALA A 43 1.07 -15.91 -19.32
C ALA A 43 1.58 -15.62 -20.73
N ALA A 44 0.69 -15.15 -21.61
CA ALA A 44 0.94 -15.08 -23.05
C ALA A 44 1.98 -14.02 -23.46
N ASN A 45 2.23 -13.03 -22.60
CA ASN A 45 3.16 -11.93 -22.86
C ASN A 45 4.38 -11.99 -21.92
N ALA A 46 4.69 -13.20 -21.44
CA ALA A 46 5.80 -13.44 -20.55
C ALA A 46 7.13 -13.01 -21.18
N GLY A 47 7.90 -12.23 -20.43
CA GLY A 47 9.25 -11.82 -20.80
C GLY A 47 10.19 -11.93 -19.60
N ALA A 48 11.45 -11.52 -19.79
CA ALA A 48 12.49 -11.75 -18.79
C ALA A 48 12.16 -11.15 -17.40
N PHE A 49 11.40 -10.06 -17.36
CA PHE A 49 11.03 -9.36 -16.11
C PHE A 49 9.73 -9.87 -15.49
N GLY A 50 8.98 -10.77 -16.13
CA GLY A 50 7.74 -11.32 -15.57
C GLY A 50 6.57 -11.29 -16.55
N ASP A 51 5.38 -11.55 -16.02
CA ASP A 51 4.08 -11.41 -16.69
C ASP A 51 3.04 -11.06 -15.63
N TYR A 52 2.01 -10.27 -15.97
CA TYR A 52 0.96 -9.92 -15.01
C TYR A 52 0.15 -11.12 -14.51
N ALA A 53 0.18 -12.30 -15.15
CA ALA A 53 -0.43 -13.52 -14.62
C ALA A 53 0.45 -14.24 -13.57
N CYS A 54 1.73 -13.88 -13.47
CA CYS A 54 2.72 -14.54 -12.65
C CYS A 54 3.14 -13.66 -11.47
N ASP A 55 3.65 -14.33 -10.43
CA ASP A 55 4.50 -13.71 -9.44
C ASP A 55 5.92 -13.42 -9.99
N SER A 56 6.74 -12.73 -9.19
CA SER A 56 8.02 -12.18 -9.63
C SER A 56 9.05 -13.25 -10.01
N PRO A 57 9.67 -13.20 -11.21
CA PRO A 57 10.92 -13.93 -11.44
C PRO A 57 12.07 -13.33 -10.62
N TRP A 58 13.12 -14.12 -10.39
CA TRP A 58 14.32 -13.63 -9.69
C TRP A 58 14.94 -12.40 -10.34
N LEU A 59 14.90 -12.30 -11.68
CA LEU A 59 15.43 -11.13 -12.39
C LEU A 59 14.70 -9.84 -11.99
N LEU A 60 13.38 -9.89 -11.75
CA LEU A 60 12.62 -8.73 -11.31
C LEU A 60 12.97 -8.32 -9.89
N ILE A 61 13.05 -9.29 -8.97
CA ILE A 61 13.51 -9.08 -7.59
C ILE A 61 14.91 -8.45 -7.58
N ASN A 62 15.85 -9.03 -8.32
CA ASN A 62 17.20 -8.51 -8.41
C ASN A 62 17.19 -7.09 -8.99
N SER A 63 16.44 -6.86 -10.07
CA SER A 63 16.28 -5.54 -10.69
C SER A 63 15.74 -4.49 -9.70
N SER A 64 14.75 -4.82 -8.87
CA SER A 64 14.18 -3.87 -7.90
C SER A 64 15.20 -3.49 -6.82
N VAL A 65 15.91 -4.45 -6.24
CA VAL A 65 16.90 -4.19 -5.18
C VAL A 65 18.09 -3.38 -5.70
N TYR A 66 18.57 -3.66 -6.92
CA TYR A 66 19.62 -2.86 -7.54
C TYR A 66 19.12 -1.46 -7.95
N ALA A 67 17.88 -1.32 -8.41
CA ALA A 67 17.29 -0.01 -8.67
C ALA A 67 17.20 0.84 -7.39
N MET A 68 16.82 0.24 -6.26
CA MET A 68 16.86 0.93 -4.96
C MET A 68 18.26 1.45 -4.65
N LYS A 69 19.30 0.63 -4.89
CA LYS A 69 20.70 1.02 -4.67
C LYS A 69 21.13 2.16 -5.59
N ASP A 70 20.75 2.12 -6.85
CA ASP A 70 21.09 3.15 -7.83
C ASP A 70 20.39 4.48 -7.55
N ILE A 71 19.15 4.44 -7.05
CA ILE A 71 18.34 5.63 -6.75
C ILE A 71 18.73 6.28 -5.41
N LEU A 72 18.82 5.48 -4.34
CA LEU A 72 19.16 5.93 -2.99
C LEU A 72 20.10 4.89 -2.35
N PRO A 73 21.42 5.00 -2.58
CA PRO A 73 22.38 3.98 -2.16
C PRO A 73 22.58 3.89 -0.65
N ASP A 74 22.37 5.01 0.06
CA ASP A 74 22.66 5.18 1.48
C ASP A 74 21.40 5.67 2.23
N PRO A 75 20.33 4.86 2.29
CA PRO A 75 19.15 5.20 3.08
C PRO A 75 19.48 5.11 4.59
N ASP A 76 18.74 5.84 5.41
CA ASP A 76 18.87 5.74 6.87
C ASP A 76 18.49 4.34 7.36
N PHE A 77 17.50 3.73 6.71
CA PHE A 77 17.06 2.35 6.93
C PHE A 77 16.16 1.84 5.79
N ILE A 78 15.81 0.55 5.84
CA ILE A 78 14.87 -0.10 4.91
C ILE A 78 13.77 -0.77 5.73
N VAL A 79 12.51 -0.46 5.39
CA VAL A 79 11.32 -1.16 5.88
C VAL A 79 10.93 -2.21 4.84
N TRP A 80 10.97 -3.48 5.25
CA TRP A 80 10.51 -4.60 4.43
C TRP A 80 9.35 -5.30 5.15
N THR A 81 8.14 -5.22 4.57
CA THR A 81 6.90 -5.71 5.20
C THR A 81 6.47 -7.10 4.74
N GLY A 82 7.39 -7.91 4.22
CA GLY A 82 7.19 -9.34 3.95
C GLY A 82 6.47 -9.67 2.64
N ASP A 83 5.84 -10.85 2.63
CA ASP A 83 5.25 -11.55 1.49
C ASP A 83 6.23 -11.89 0.36
N ASP A 84 6.96 -12.97 0.64
CA ASP A 84 8.15 -13.37 -0.11
C ASP A 84 7.89 -14.52 -1.09
N THR A 85 6.91 -15.36 -0.79
CA THR A 85 6.65 -16.64 -1.46
C THR A 85 5.56 -16.52 -2.52
N PRO A 86 5.52 -17.38 -3.55
CA PRO A 86 4.55 -17.25 -4.63
C PRO A 86 3.15 -17.71 -4.21
N HIS A 87 2.14 -17.24 -4.93
CA HIS A 87 0.74 -17.62 -4.81
C HIS A 87 0.50 -19.02 -5.42
N VAL A 88 0.84 -20.06 -4.68
CA VAL A 88 0.65 -21.46 -5.07
C VAL A 88 -0.09 -22.26 -3.99
N PRO A 89 -0.69 -23.42 -4.31
CA PRO A 89 -1.25 -24.30 -3.29
C PRO A 89 -0.21 -24.74 -2.25
N ASN A 90 -0.62 -24.90 -0.99
CA ASN A 90 0.28 -25.35 0.09
C ASN A 90 0.95 -26.71 -0.20
N THR A 91 0.33 -27.58 -1.01
CA THR A 91 0.93 -28.85 -1.44
C THR A 91 2.18 -28.68 -2.28
N ASP A 92 2.33 -27.52 -2.91
CA ASP A 92 3.40 -27.20 -3.84
C ASP A 92 4.46 -26.29 -3.18
N LEU A 93 4.26 -25.89 -1.92
CA LEU A 93 5.14 -25.01 -1.16
C LEU A 93 5.31 -25.50 0.29
N GLY A 94 6.34 -26.32 0.50
CA GLY A 94 6.71 -26.82 1.83
C GLY A 94 7.53 -25.81 2.65
N GLU A 95 7.64 -26.05 3.96
CA GLU A 95 8.35 -25.18 4.91
C GLU A 95 9.80 -24.90 4.51
N GLU A 96 10.55 -25.90 4.03
CA GLU A 96 11.93 -25.72 3.58
C GLU A 96 12.02 -24.73 2.40
N ALA A 97 11.07 -24.80 1.45
CA ALA A 97 11.02 -23.89 0.32
C ALA A 97 10.69 -22.45 0.78
N VAL A 98 9.78 -22.29 1.75
CA VAL A 98 9.48 -20.99 2.38
C VAL A 98 10.74 -20.39 3.00
N LEU A 99 11.44 -21.15 3.85
CA LEU A 99 12.65 -20.68 4.52
C LEU A 99 13.78 -20.35 3.53
N HIS A 100 13.93 -21.15 2.47
CA HIS A 100 14.90 -20.91 1.41
C HIS A 100 14.61 -19.61 0.65
N ILE A 101 13.35 -19.34 0.31
CA ILE A 101 12.92 -18.10 -0.36
C ILE A 101 13.25 -16.89 0.54
N ILE A 102 12.82 -16.91 1.80
CA ILE A 102 13.08 -15.83 2.77
C ILE A 102 14.60 -15.61 2.93
N SER A 103 15.37 -16.70 3.00
CA SER A 103 16.84 -16.64 3.12
C SER A 103 17.48 -15.95 1.91
N ASN A 104 17.06 -16.27 0.69
CA ASN A 104 17.60 -15.67 -0.52
C ASN A 104 17.24 -14.19 -0.65
N LEU A 105 15.99 -13.80 -0.35
CA LEU A 105 15.58 -12.40 -0.35
C LEU A 105 16.31 -11.59 0.72
N THR A 106 16.47 -12.15 1.91
CA THR A 106 17.30 -11.56 2.97
C THR A 106 18.75 -11.40 2.51
N HIS A 107 19.30 -12.40 1.82
CA HIS A 107 20.69 -12.38 1.35
C HIS A 107 20.93 -11.27 0.32
N ILE A 108 20.08 -11.15 -0.71
CA ILE A 108 20.27 -10.13 -1.75
C ILE A 108 20.16 -8.70 -1.17
N ILE A 109 19.20 -8.45 -0.27
CA ILE A 109 19.07 -7.15 0.39
C ILE A 109 20.34 -6.84 1.20
N ARG A 110 20.85 -7.80 1.98
CA ARG A 110 22.09 -7.63 2.76
C ARG A 110 23.33 -7.48 1.89
N GLN A 111 23.39 -8.15 0.74
CA GLN A 111 24.51 -8.05 -0.18
C GLN A 111 24.58 -6.67 -0.82
N VAL A 112 23.43 -6.14 -1.26
CA VAL A 112 23.34 -4.84 -1.94
C VAL A 112 23.42 -3.67 -0.95
N PHE A 113 22.84 -3.84 0.24
CA PHE A 113 22.88 -2.87 1.35
C PHE A 113 23.62 -3.43 2.57
N PRO A 114 24.96 -3.60 2.50
CA PRO A 114 25.74 -4.18 3.59
C PRO A 114 25.70 -3.35 4.88
N SER A 115 25.42 -2.05 4.77
CA SER A 115 25.26 -1.11 5.88
C SER A 115 23.80 -0.89 6.31
N GLY A 116 22.83 -1.52 5.64
CA GLY A 116 21.39 -1.27 5.80
C GLY A 116 20.69 -2.06 6.91
N TYR A 117 21.41 -2.47 7.95
CA TYR A 117 20.82 -3.15 9.11
C TYR A 117 20.70 -2.20 10.30
N TYR A 118 19.58 -2.25 11.02
CA TYR A 118 19.39 -1.52 12.26
C TYR A 118 18.66 -2.40 13.27
N THR A 119 18.99 -2.21 14.55
CA THR A 119 18.29 -2.82 15.68
C THR A 119 17.12 -1.91 16.09
N GLU A 120 16.20 -2.41 16.91
CA GLU A 120 14.91 -1.78 17.26
C GLU A 120 14.93 -0.30 17.73
N LYS A 121 16.10 0.26 18.04
CA LYS A 121 16.29 1.71 18.26
C LYS A 121 16.60 2.39 16.93
N LEU A 122 15.58 3.04 16.36
CA LEU A 122 15.73 3.77 15.10
C LEU A 122 16.88 4.78 15.22
N LEU A 123 17.80 4.78 14.24
CA LEU A 123 18.94 5.72 14.16
C LEU A 123 19.92 5.66 15.35
N ASN A 124 19.90 4.61 16.18
CA ASN A 124 20.68 4.55 17.43
C ASN A 124 20.38 5.73 18.39
N ARG A 125 19.15 6.29 18.32
CA ARG A 125 18.70 7.42 19.13
C ARG A 125 17.74 6.96 20.21
N THR A 126 17.88 7.52 21.41
CA THR A 126 16.90 7.37 22.50
C THR A 126 15.62 8.12 22.14
N GLY A 127 14.45 7.54 22.38
CA GLY A 127 13.15 8.19 22.14
C GLY A 127 12.48 7.89 20.80
N PHE A 128 13.10 7.09 19.91
CA PHE A 128 12.56 6.73 18.61
C PHE A 128 12.58 5.22 18.38
N ARG A 129 11.46 4.64 17.96
CA ARG A 129 11.31 3.18 17.81
C ARG A 129 10.54 2.80 16.55
N MET A 130 10.90 1.65 15.99
CA MET A 130 10.08 0.94 15.00
C MET A 130 9.32 -0.17 15.72
N LEU A 131 7.99 -0.18 15.62
CA LEU A 131 7.12 -1.23 16.16
C LEU A 131 6.70 -2.16 15.02
N ALA A 132 7.36 -3.32 14.92
CA ALA A 132 7.02 -4.34 13.93
C ALA A 132 5.97 -5.30 14.47
N LEU A 133 4.78 -5.29 13.87
CA LEU A 133 3.64 -6.11 14.26
C LEU A 133 3.50 -7.32 13.34
N ASN A 134 3.20 -8.48 13.92
CA ASN A 134 2.78 -9.65 13.16
C ASN A 134 1.26 -9.62 12.96
N THR A 135 0.81 -8.78 12.03
CA THR A 135 -0.62 -8.61 11.75
C THR A 135 -1.27 -9.79 11.04
N ASN A 136 -0.48 -10.79 10.61
CA ASN A 136 -1.00 -12.09 10.16
C ASN A 136 -1.75 -12.84 11.27
N LEU A 137 -1.47 -12.49 12.54
CA LEU A 137 -2.22 -13.03 13.68
C LEU A 137 -3.70 -12.60 13.65
N TYR A 138 -4.00 -11.48 13.01
CA TYR A 138 -5.33 -10.87 12.98
C TYR A 138 -6.13 -11.23 11.72
N TYR A 139 -5.50 -11.91 10.76
CA TYR A 139 -6.04 -12.22 9.45
C TYR A 139 -7.26 -13.14 9.50
N ASP A 140 -8.30 -12.84 8.72
CA ASP A 140 -9.60 -13.54 8.73
C ASP A 140 -9.49 -15.02 8.33
N GLN A 141 -8.48 -15.36 7.53
CA GLN A 141 -8.16 -16.76 7.17
C GLN A 141 -7.30 -17.49 8.19
N ASN A 142 -6.71 -16.81 9.16
CA ASN A 142 -5.96 -17.46 10.23
C ASN A 142 -6.91 -18.07 11.27
N LYS A 143 -7.38 -19.29 10.99
CA LYS A 143 -8.36 -20.00 11.84
C LYS A 143 -7.83 -20.36 13.23
N LEU A 144 -6.51 -20.37 13.43
CA LEU A 144 -5.89 -20.70 14.72
C LEU A 144 -6.17 -19.65 15.79
N ASN A 145 -6.39 -18.39 15.39
CA ASN A 145 -6.49 -17.26 16.31
C ASN A 145 -7.91 -16.70 16.47
N GLN A 146 -8.91 -17.27 15.80
CA GLN A 146 -10.25 -16.66 15.70
C GLN A 146 -10.94 -16.45 17.06
N ASP A 147 -10.73 -17.37 18.00
CA ASP A 147 -11.33 -17.30 19.34
C ASP A 147 -10.44 -16.63 20.38
N MET A 148 -9.23 -16.20 20.01
CA MET A 148 -8.29 -15.53 20.93
C MET A 148 -8.67 -14.06 21.12
N ASP A 149 -8.51 -13.55 22.35
CA ASP A 149 -8.67 -12.11 22.64
C ASP A 149 -7.46 -11.30 22.21
N ASP A 150 -6.26 -11.81 22.50
CA ASP A 150 -4.99 -11.18 22.19
C ASP A 150 -3.96 -12.24 21.78
N PRO A 151 -3.96 -12.67 20.50
CA PRO A 151 -3.05 -13.72 20.04
C PRO A 151 -1.60 -13.31 20.26
N ALA A 152 -0.83 -14.20 20.90
CA ALA A 152 0.55 -13.96 21.36
C ALA A 152 0.74 -12.77 22.34
N GLY A 153 -0.34 -12.22 22.91
CA GLY A 153 -0.27 -11.03 23.77
C GLY A 153 0.18 -9.75 23.05
N GLN A 154 0.08 -9.72 21.71
CA GLN A 154 0.68 -8.66 20.88
C GLN A 154 0.02 -7.30 21.11
N PHE A 155 -1.30 -7.22 21.31
CA PHE A 155 -1.97 -5.94 21.60
C PHE A 155 -1.57 -5.39 22.97
N SER A 156 -1.57 -6.25 24.00
CA SER A 156 -1.18 -5.85 25.35
C SER A 156 0.28 -5.40 25.39
N TRP A 157 1.16 -6.11 24.67
CA TRP A 157 2.55 -5.72 24.51
C TRP A 157 2.70 -4.38 23.75
N ALA A 158 1.99 -4.21 22.63
CA ALA A 158 2.04 -2.96 21.87
C ALA A 158 1.56 -1.76 22.69
N ASP A 159 0.50 -1.92 23.49
CA ASP A 159 -0.02 -0.90 24.40
C ASP A 159 1.02 -0.41 25.43
N GLN A 160 1.90 -1.32 25.89
CA GLN A 160 2.99 -0.99 26.82
C GLN A 160 4.18 -0.34 26.12
N VAL A 161 4.46 -0.71 24.87
CA VAL A 161 5.62 -0.20 24.12
C VAL A 161 5.37 1.17 23.51
N LEU A 162 4.12 1.51 23.17
CA LEU A 162 3.72 2.80 22.60
C LEU A 162 3.76 3.95 23.63
N THR A 163 4.96 4.30 24.07
CA THR A 163 5.23 5.38 25.04
C THR A 163 6.12 6.50 24.49
N GLU A 164 6.83 6.23 23.38
CA GLU A 164 7.75 7.14 22.70
C GLU A 164 7.36 7.28 21.22
N ALA A 165 8.03 8.18 20.50
CA ALA A 165 7.81 8.43 19.08
C ALA A 165 8.09 7.17 18.22
N VAL A 166 7.05 6.68 17.54
CA VAL A 166 7.04 5.35 16.91
C VAL A 166 6.55 5.39 15.46
N TYR A 167 7.24 4.63 14.62
CA TYR A 167 6.69 4.11 13.36
C TYR A 167 6.15 2.71 13.56
N ILE A 168 4.95 2.43 13.05
CA ILE A 168 4.36 1.08 13.07
C ILE A 168 4.55 0.46 11.69
N ILE A 169 5.02 -0.79 11.65
CA ILE A 169 5.07 -1.58 10.44
C ILE A 169 4.33 -2.90 10.64
N GLY A 170 3.69 -3.39 9.59
CA GLY A 170 3.05 -4.69 9.56
C GLY A 170 2.80 -5.12 8.11
N HIS A 171 2.40 -6.37 7.92
CA HIS A 171 2.12 -6.87 6.59
C HIS A 171 0.66 -6.58 6.18
N VAL A 172 -0.29 -7.28 6.80
CA VAL A 172 -1.73 -7.12 6.58
C VAL A 172 -2.23 -5.83 7.24
N PRO A 173 -2.86 -4.89 6.50
CA PRO A 173 -3.39 -3.65 7.06
C PRO A 173 -4.79 -3.81 7.67
N PRO A 174 -5.18 -2.92 8.59
CA PRO A 174 -6.55 -2.80 9.07
C PRO A 174 -7.46 -2.15 8.01
N GLY A 175 -8.78 -2.21 8.20
CA GLY A 175 -9.76 -1.62 7.31
C GLY A 175 -10.16 -2.53 6.15
N VAL A 176 -10.55 -1.92 5.02
CA VAL A 176 -11.13 -2.60 3.85
C VAL A 176 -10.23 -2.42 2.63
N PHE A 177 -10.18 -3.43 1.76
CA PHE A 177 -9.47 -3.38 0.49
C PHE A 177 -10.20 -2.50 -0.53
N GLU A 178 -9.53 -1.49 -1.08
CA GLU A 178 -10.16 -0.48 -1.93
C GLU A 178 -10.60 -1.00 -3.31
N LYS A 179 -9.96 -2.05 -3.83
CA LYS A 179 -10.35 -2.68 -5.10
C LYS A 179 -11.55 -3.63 -4.98
N LYS A 180 -11.99 -3.93 -3.75
CA LYS A 180 -13.14 -4.81 -3.51
C LYS A 180 -13.97 -4.37 -2.32
N ARG A 181 -15.18 -3.91 -2.61
CA ARG A 181 -16.20 -3.57 -1.62
C ARG A 181 -16.38 -4.68 -0.59
N ASN A 182 -16.34 -4.31 0.69
CA ASN A 182 -16.63 -5.16 1.85
C ASN A 182 -15.67 -6.36 1.97
N LYS A 183 -14.42 -6.19 1.53
CA LYS A 183 -13.33 -7.13 1.81
C LYS A 183 -12.36 -6.58 2.86
N PRO A 184 -12.59 -6.83 4.15
CA PRO A 184 -11.57 -6.63 5.18
C PRO A 184 -10.59 -7.81 5.22
N TRP A 185 -9.47 -7.62 5.91
CA TRP A 185 -8.52 -8.68 6.20
C TRP A 185 -8.45 -9.02 7.67
N PHE A 186 -8.55 -8.03 8.55
CA PHE A 186 -8.69 -8.29 9.98
C PHE A 186 -10.08 -8.81 10.29
N THR A 187 -10.20 -9.65 11.31
CA THR A 187 -11.51 -9.92 11.91
C THR A 187 -12.09 -8.61 12.48
N PRO A 188 -13.44 -8.45 12.55
CA PRO A 188 -14.05 -7.25 13.13
C PRO A 188 -13.55 -6.93 14.54
N LYS A 189 -13.32 -7.97 15.36
CA LYS A 189 -12.77 -7.85 16.72
C LYS A 189 -11.38 -7.22 16.71
N PHE A 190 -10.45 -7.79 15.95
CA PHE A 190 -9.07 -7.30 15.93
C PHE A 190 -8.94 -5.94 15.26
N ASN A 191 -9.74 -5.64 14.24
CA ASN A 191 -9.80 -4.32 13.64
C ASN A 191 -10.21 -3.25 14.67
N LYS A 192 -11.23 -3.55 15.49
CA LYS A 192 -11.69 -2.64 16.56
C LYS A 192 -10.65 -2.43 17.66
N ILE A 193 -9.94 -3.50 18.07
CA ILE A 193 -8.86 -3.39 19.06
C ILE A 193 -7.71 -2.54 18.50
N TYR A 194 -7.30 -2.77 17.24
CA TYR A 194 -6.27 -1.97 16.58
C TYR A 194 -6.67 -0.48 16.51
N LEU A 195 -7.91 -0.18 16.13
CA LEU A 195 -8.44 1.18 16.12
C LEU A 195 -8.33 1.86 17.51
N GLY A 196 -8.71 1.15 18.57
CA GLY A 196 -8.59 1.64 19.94
C GLY A 196 -7.13 1.91 20.34
N LEU A 197 -6.19 1.05 19.93
CA LEU A 197 -4.76 1.24 20.18
C LEU A 197 -4.23 2.51 19.49
N ILE A 198 -4.57 2.73 18.21
CA ILE A 198 -4.17 3.94 17.49
C ILE A 198 -4.81 5.18 18.12
N GLN A 199 -6.11 5.14 18.43
CA GLN A 199 -6.80 6.27 19.09
C GLN A 199 -6.22 6.61 20.46
N LYS A 200 -5.74 5.63 21.21
CA LYS A 200 -5.11 5.87 22.52
C LYS A 200 -3.72 6.50 22.40
N HIS A 201 -2.93 6.07 21.41
CA HIS A 201 -1.50 6.39 21.32
C HIS A 201 -1.13 7.31 20.15
N HIS A 202 -2.09 7.89 19.43
CA HIS A 202 -1.82 8.65 18.21
C HIS A 202 -0.84 9.81 18.37
N SER A 203 -0.69 10.37 19.59
CA SER A 203 0.25 11.46 19.86
C SER A 203 1.71 11.07 19.68
N VAL A 204 2.02 9.77 19.74
CA VAL A 204 3.38 9.24 19.56
C VAL A 204 3.54 8.40 18.28
N ILE A 205 2.46 8.12 17.55
CA ILE A 205 2.51 7.35 16.30
C ILE A 205 2.68 8.30 15.12
N LEU A 206 3.84 8.26 14.46
CA LEU A 206 4.27 9.26 13.48
C LEU A 206 4.15 8.78 12.02
N GLY A 207 3.80 7.53 11.84
CA GLY A 207 3.58 6.89 10.55
C GLY A 207 3.28 5.40 10.72
N GLN A 208 2.47 4.86 9.82
CA GLN A 208 2.16 3.44 9.76
C GLN A 208 2.41 2.93 8.33
N PHE A 209 3.15 1.84 8.16
CA PHE A 209 3.57 1.36 6.83
C PHE A 209 3.24 -0.12 6.66
N PHE A 210 2.46 -0.41 5.62
CA PHE A 210 1.89 -1.74 5.37
C PHE A 210 1.96 -2.13 3.89
N GLY A 211 1.80 -3.41 3.59
CA GLY A 211 1.78 -3.97 2.25
C GLY A 211 0.48 -4.71 1.96
N HIS A 212 0.60 -5.96 1.51
CA HIS A 212 -0.48 -6.96 1.30
C HIS A 212 -1.43 -6.67 0.14
N HIS A 213 -1.78 -5.42 -0.10
CA HIS A 213 -2.73 -5.06 -1.17
C HIS A 213 -2.11 -5.09 -2.57
N HIS A 214 -0.78 -5.01 -2.65
CA HIS A 214 0.03 -4.80 -3.85
C HIS A 214 -0.23 -3.47 -4.59
N THR A 215 -1.28 -2.73 -4.20
CA THR A 215 -1.70 -1.45 -4.76
C THR A 215 -1.22 -0.27 -3.92
N ASP A 216 -1.06 0.88 -4.57
CA ASP A 216 -0.71 2.14 -3.92
C ASP A 216 -1.96 2.77 -3.28
N SER A 217 -1.98 2.88 -1.95
CA SER A 217 -3.11 3.45 -1.25
C SER A 217 -2.72 4.02 0.12
N PHE A 218 -3.69 4.60 0.83
CA PHE A 218 -3.51 5.08 2.19
C PHE A 218 -4.79 4.93 3.01
N ARG A 219 -4.68 4.97 4.33
CA ARG A 219 -5.83 4.97 5.26
C ARG A 219 -5.71 6.10 6.25
N MET A 220 -6.82 6.78 6.51
CA MET A 220 -6.90 7.84 7.50
C MET A 220 -7.46 7.33 8.82
N PHE A 221 -6.91 7.83 9.92
CA PHE A 221 -7.47 7.68 11.26
C PHE A 221 -7.88 9.04 11.79
N TYR A 222 -9.03 9.08 12.44
CA TYR A 222 -9.60 10.30 13.02
C TYR A 222 -9.88 10.10 14.52
N ASN A 223 -9.73 11.17 15.30
CA ASN A 223 -10.20 11.18 16.68
C ASN A 223 -11.73 11.33 16.76
N SER A 224 -12.28 11.35 17.97
CA SER A 224 -13.73 11.51 18.20
C SER A 224 -14.31 12.83 17.70
N GLU A 225 -13.49 13.86 17.52
CA GLU A 225 -13.88 15.18 17.01
C GLU A 225 -13.78 15.27 15.48
N GLY A 226 -13.32 14.21 14.80
CA GLY A 226 -13.15 14.18 13.35
C GLY A 226 -11.83 14.80 12.86
N SER A 227 -10.88 15.10 13.76
CA SER A 227 -9.55 15.57 13.35
C SER A 227 -8.66 14.41 12.90
N PRO A 228 -7.89 14.55 11.81
CA PRO A 228 -6.98 13.50 11.34
C PRO A 228 -5.81 13.35 12.32
N ILE A 229 -5.58 12.12 12.79
CA ILE A 229 -4.59 11.81 13.85
C ILE A 229 -3.47 10.88 13.39
N SER A 230 -3.68 10.08 12.34
CA SER A 230 -2.66 9.17 11.82
C SER A 230 -2.96 8.79 10.37
N THR A 231 -1.94 8.34 9.66
CA THR A 231 -2.04 7.84 8.29
C THR A 231 -1.30 6.50 8.16
N VAL A 232 -1.96 5.54 7.52
CA VAL A 232 -1.32 4.33 7.00
C VAL A 232 -0.95 4.59 5.54
N PHE A 233 0.30 4.34 5.19
CA PHE A 233 0.77 4.27 3.81
C PHE A 233 0.83 2.80 3.38
N LEU A 234 0.08 2.46 2.33
CA LEU A 234 0.09 1.14 1.72
C LEU A 234 1.02 1.20 0.51
N SER A 235 2.13 0.48 0.58
CA SER A 235 3.08 0.41 -0.53
C SER A 235 2.60 -0.59 -1.57
N PRO A 236 2.75 -0.29 -2.87
CA PRO A 236 2.55 -1.30 -3.89
C PRO A 236 3.61 -2.41 -3.78
N GLY A 237 3.28 -3.56 -4.35
CA GLY A 237 4.15 -4.73 -4.38
C GLY A 237 5.17 -4.67 -5.52
N VAL A 238 6.26 -5.43 -5.38
CA VAL A 238 7.17 -5.69 -6.51
C VAL A 238 6.53 -6.71 -7.45
N THR A 239 5.76 -7.67 -6.94
CA THR A 239 5.04 -8.62 -7.79
C THR A 239 4.01 -7.90 -8.67
N PRO A 240 3.93 -8.22 -9.98
CA PRO A 240 2.88 -7.72 -10.86
C PRO A 240 1.62 -8.62 -10.85
N TRP A 241 1.59 -9.64 -9.99
CA TRP A 241 0.62 -10.72 -10.04
C TRP A 241 -0.82 -10.22 -10.00
N LYS A 242 -1.59 -10.60 -11.02
CA LYS A 242 -3.01 -10.30 -11.16
C LYS A 242 -3.81 -11.15 -10.20
N THR A 243 -4.43 -10.46 -9.23
CA THR A 243 -5.18 -11.11 -8.17
C THR A 243 -6.27 -12.05 -8.67
N THR A 244 -6.38 -13.20 -8.02
CA THR A 244 -7.45 -14.18 -8.21
C THR A 244 -8.65 -13.92 -7.29
N LEU A 245 -8.60 -12.86 -6.47
CA LEU A 245 -9.67 -12.50 -5.55
C LEU A 245 -11.00 -12.30 -6.32
N PRO A 246 -12.04 -13.12 -6.06
CA PRO A 246 -13.27 -13.05 -6.82
C PRO A 246 -13.91 -11.66 -6.77
N GLY A 247 -14.33 -11.14 -7.91
CA GLY A 247 -14.95 -9.81 -8.03
C GLY A 247 -13.98 -8.66 -8.33
N VAL A 248 -12.67 -8.87 -8.19
CA VAL A 248 -11.67 -7.92 -8.71
C VAL A 248 -11.40 -8.26 -10.18
N LYS A 249 -11.67 -7.31 -11.08
CA LYS A 249 -11.34 -7.43 -12.49
C LYS A 249 -10.01 -6.75 -12.74
N ASP A 250 -9.14 -7.42 -13.49
CA ASP A 250 -7.85 -6.89 -13.94
C ASP A 250 -6.96 -6.31 -12.83
N GLY A 251 -6.99 -6.92 -11.63
CA GLY A 251 -6.27 -6.42 -10.45
C GLY A 251 -4.79 -6.80 -10.43
N ALA A 252 -4.06 -6.44 -11.49
CA ALA A 252 -2.60 -6.41 -11.50
C ALA A 252 -2.10 -4.99 -11.18
N ASN A 253 -0.79 -4.90 -10.98
CA ASN A 253 -0.05 -3.65 -10.84
C ASN A 253 1.27 -3.76 -11.60
N ASN A 254 1.90 -2.63 -11.95
CA ASN A 254 3.32 -2.68 -12.27
C ASN A 254 4.13 -2.92 -10.97
N PRO A 255 5.34 -3.49 -11.08
CA PRO A 255 6.29 -3.55 -9.97
C PRO A 255 6.61 -2.15 -9.42
N GLY A 256 6.43 -1.95 -8.12
CA GLY A 256 6.66 -0.68 -7.43
C GLY A 256 7.68 -0.80 -6.29
N ILE A 257 8.45 0.27 -6.08
CA ILE A 257 9.33 0.48 -4.91
C ILE A 257 9.15 1.92 -4.42
N ARG A 258 9.27 2.15 -3.10
CA ARG A 258 8.91 3.45 -2.51
C ARG A 258 9.99 4.01 -1.58
N VAL A 259 10.29 5.28 -1.74
CA VAL A 259 11.08 6.08 -0.77
C VAL A 259 10.15 6.96 0.04
N LEU A 260 10.40 7.04 1.33
CA LEU A 260 9.79 8.02 2.22
C LEU A 260 10.84 9.01 2.69
N GLU A 261 10.50 10.29 2.61
CA GLU A 261 11.30 11.38 3.16
C GLU A 261 10.67 11.80 4.49
N TYR A 262 11.49 12.00 5.52
CA TYR A 262 11.01 12.35 6.85
C TYR A 262 11.91 13.37 7.53
N ASP A 263 11.37 14.05 8.54
CA ASP A 263 12.16 14.92 9.40
C ASP A 263 12.80 14.07 10.52
N THR A 264 14.12 13.97 10.50
CA THR A 264 14.88 13.14 11.44
C THR A 264 14.72 13.55 12.90
N HIS A 265 14.26 14.76 13.22
CA HIS A 265 14.05 15.21 14.59
C HIS A 265 12.65 14.91 15.11
N THR A 266 11.66 14.83 14.23
CA THR A 266 10.24 14.68 14.60
C THR A 266 9.62 13.38 14.11
N LEU A 267 10.32 12.60 13.28
CA LEU A 267 9.82 11.47 12.49
C LEU A 267 8.56 11.75 11.66
N LEU A 268 8.18 13.00 11.47
CA LEU A 268 7.04 13.30 10.63
C LEU A 268 7.41 12.98 9.18
N VAL A 269 6.62 12.13 8.52
CA VAL A 269 6.75 11.87 7.09
C VAL A 269 6.47 13.16 6.32
N LYS A 270 7.40 13.54 5.46
CA LYS A 270 7.38 14.77 4.68
C LYS A 270 7.01 14.55 3.24
N ASP A 271 7.42 13.43 2.64
CA ASP A 271 7.05 13.10 1.28
C ASP A 271 7.11 11.60 1.03
N VAL A 272 6.49 11.19 -0.08
CA VAL A 272 6.49 9.81 -0.57
C VAL A 272 6.80 9.86 -2.06
N VAL A 273 7.80 9.09 -2.49
CA VAL A 273 8.17 8.95 -3.90
C VAL A 273 8.06 7.49 -4.29
N THR A 274 7.16 7.19 -5.22
CA THR A 274 7.02 5.85 -5.81
C THR A 274 7.81 5.80 -7.10
N TYR A 275 8.59 4.74 -7.26
CA TYR A 275 9.25 4.37 -8.51
C TYR A 275 8.65 3.07 -8.99
N TYR A 276 8.61 2.89 -10.30
CA TYR A 276 8.02 1.72 -10.90
C TYR A 276 8.80 1.22 -12.10
N LEU A 277 8.55 -0.03 -12.46
CA LEU A 277 8.98 -0.62 -13.71
C LEU A 277 7.75 -0.82 -14.59
N ASN A 278 7.65 -0.13 -15.71
CA ASN A 278 6.63 -0.47 -16.71
C ASN A 278 6.94 -1.87 -17.27
N LEU A 279 6.24 -2.90 -16.78
CA LEU A 279 6.60 -4.30 -17.06
C LEU A 279 6.44 -4.63 -18.56
N THR A 280 5.40 -4.09 -19.19
CA THR A 280 5.17 -4.24 -20.63
C THR A 280 6.34 -3.69 -21.44
N HIS A 281 6.79 -2.47 -21.11
CA HIS A 281 7.96 -1.86 -21.77
C HIS A 281 9.25 -2.63 -21.45
N ALA A 282 9.43 -3.03 -20.20
CA ALA A 282 10.62 -3.75 -19.75
C ALA A 282 10.84 -5.06 -20.51
N ASN A 283 9.76 -5.81 -20.74
CA ASN A 283 9.81 -7.05 -21.52
C ASN A 283 10.06 -6.83 -23.02
N ALA A 284 9.70 -5.66 -23.56
CA ALA A 284 9.88 -5.36 -24.99
C ALA A 284 11.23 -4.69 -25.31
N ALA A 285 11.71 -3.81 -24.43
CA ALA A 285 12.80 -2.88 -24.72
C ALA A 285 13.89 -2.81 -23.63
N GLY A 286 13.75 -3.57 -22.53
CA GLY A 286 14.70 -3.59 -21.42
C GLY A 286 14.18 -2.87 -20.17
N GLY A 287 14.53 -3.40 -19.00
CA GLY A 287 14.03 -2.90 -17.73
C GLY A 287 14.73 -1.61 -17.28
N ARG A 288 13.94 -0.56 -17.08
CA ARG A 288 14.39 0.70 -16.49
C ARG A 288 13.36 1.17 -15.47
N TRP A 289 13.78 1.24 -14.20
CA TRP A 289 12.98 1.82 -13.14
C TRP A 289 12.94 3.33 -13.28
N GLU A 290 11.77 3.92 -13.10
CA GLU A 290 11.55 5.35 -13.29
C GLU A 290 10.65 5.91 -12.17
N LYS A 291 10.78 7.21 -11.88
CA LYS A 291 9.90 7.88 -10.92
C LYS A 291 8.50 7.85 -11.49
N GLU A 292 7.57 7.22 -10.79
CA GLU A 292 6.15 7.32 -11.10
C GLU A 292 5.65 8.68 -10.66
N TYR A 293 5.75 8.95 -9.36
CA TYR A 293 5.30 10.22 -8.80
C TYR A 293 5.98 10.55 -7.47
N ARG A 294 5.96 11.84 -7.14
CA ARG A 294 6.18 12.37 -5.80
C ARG A 294 4.85 12.92 -5.27
N LEU A 295 4.46 12.54 -4.06
CA LEU A 295 3.17 12.86 -3.47
C LEU A 295 2.91 14.38 -3.44
N THR A 296 3.84 15.15 -2.88
CA THR A 296 3.68 16.61 -2.73
C THR A 296 3.58 17.33 -4.08
N GLU A 297 4.39 16.94 -5.07
CA GLU A 297 4.36 17.48 -6.44
C GLU A 297 3.02 17.18 -7.13
N SER A 298 2.62 15.91 -7.10
CA SER A 298 1.51 15.39 -7.90
C SER A 298 0.16 15.84 -7.38
N PHE A 299 0.06 15.97 -6.05
CA PHE A 299 -1.16 16.34 -5.36
C PHE A 299 -1.15 17.75 -4.80
N ARG A 300 -0.08 18.54 -5.02
CA ARG A 300 0.06 19.93 -4.53
C ARG A 300 -0.21 20.02 -3.03
N LEU A 301 0.53 19.22 -2.26
CA LEU A 301 0.48 19.17 -0.80
C LEU A 301 1.78 19.75 -0.23
N PRO A 302 1.75 20.36 0.96
CA PRO A 302 2.95 20.91 1.59
C PRO A 302 3.86 19.82 2.19
N ASP A 303 3.28 18.70 2.61
CA ASP A 303 3.98 17.52 3.12
C ASP A 303 3.06 16.29 3.10
N ALA A 304 3.51 15.18 3.70
CA ALA A 304 2.76 13.93 3.88
C ALA A 304 2.19 13.79 5.32
N SER A 305 1.96 14.88 6.04
CA SER A 305 1.35 14.83 7.38
C SER A 305 -0.12 14.35 7.33
N PRO A 306 -0.70 13.86 8.45
CA PRO A 306 -2.11 13.47 8.48
C PRO A 306 -3.07 14.59 8.02
N ALA A 307 -2.75 15.86 8.29
CA ALA A 307 -3.54 16.99 7.81
C ALA A 307 -3.49 17.13 6.27
N SER A 308 -2.30 17.02 5.67
CA SER A 308 -2.12 17.04 4.21
C SER A 308 -2.76 15.83 3.53
N MET A 309 -2.66 14.65 4.14
CA MET A 309 -3.29 13.42 3.63
C MET A 309 -4.82 13.47 3.72
N HIS A 310 -5.38 14.10 4.77
CA HIS A 310 -6.81 14.42 4.81
C HIS A 310 -7.21 15.39 3.67
N GLN A 311 -6.42 16.45 3.44
CA GLN A 311 -6.67 17.37 2.32
C GLN A 311 -6.65 16.64 0.96
N LEU A 312 -5.71 15.71 0.77
CA LEU A 312 -5.68 14.85 -0.41
C LEU A 312 -6.96 14.01 -0.53
N LEU A 313 -7.38 13.34 0.53
CA LEU A 313 -8.60 12.54 0.53
C LEU A 313 -9.83 13.37 0.13
N GLU A 314 -9.96 14.59 0.65
CA GLU A 314 -11.07 15.47 0.26
C GLU A 314 -10.97 15.94 -1.20
N ARG A 315 -9.76 16.11 -1.75
CA ARG A 315 -9.59 16.37 -3.19
C ARG A 315 -9.97 15.15 -4.02
N ILE A 316 -9.54 13.94 -3.65
CA ILE A 316 -9.90 12.69 -4.32
C ILE A 316 -11.42 12.49 -4.29
N ALA A 317 -12.09 12.80 -3.17
CA ALA A 317 -13.52 12.61 -3.04
C ALA A 317 -14.37 13.56 -3.90
N ASN A 318 -13.86 14.78 -4.15
CA ASN A 318 -14.64 15.88 -4.72
C ASN A 318 -14.16 16.36 -6.10
N ASP A 319 -12.98 15.94 -6.57
CA ASP A 319 -12.40 16.37 -7.84
C ASP A 319 -12.00 15.16 -8.70
N ARG A 320 -12.64 15.03 -9.87
CA ARG A 320 -12.44 13.91 -10.79
C ARG A 320 -11.00 13.80 -11.30
N CYS A 321 -10.28 14.90 -11.47
CA CYS A 321 -8.90 14.88 -11.94
C CYS A 321 -7.96 14.32 -10.87
N TYR A 322 -8.18 14.69 -9.60
CA TYR A 322 -7.40 14.12 -8.49
C TYR A 322 -7.76 12.66 -8.22
N LEU A 323 -9.05 12.31 -8.33
CA LEU A 323 -9.48 10.90 -8.28
C LEU A 323 -8.79 10.06 -9.34
N GLN A 324 -8.85 10.50 -10.61
CA GLN A 324 -8.29 9.74 -11.72
C GLN A 324 -6.78 9.57 -11.57
N LYS A 325 -6.06 10.64 -11.19
CA LYS A 325 -4.63 10.57 -10.91
C LYS A 325 -4.29 9.58 -9.80
N TYR A 326 -5.03 9.61 -8.69
CA TYR A 326 -4.86 8.64 -7.61
C TYR A 326 -5.17 7.20 -8.07
N TYR A 327 -6.19 7.01 -8.89
CA TYR A 327 -6.58 5.69 -9.41
C TYR A 327 -5.52 5.10 -10.36
N GLU A 328 -4.94 5.91 -11.23
CA GLU A 328 -3.83 5.50 -12.09
C GLU A 328 -2.63 5.01 -11.24
N PHE A 329 -2.22 5.79 -10.23
CA PHE A 329 -1.15 5.40 -9.31
C PHE A 329 -1.52 4.19 -8.44
N ASN A 330 -2.79 3.95 -8.11
CA ASN A 330 -3.20 2.82 -7.29
C ASN A 330 -2.76 1.47 -7.87
N SER A 331 -2.77 1.33 -9.19
CA SER A 331 -2.27 0.14 -9.89
C SER A 331 -0.82 0.27 -10.36
N VAL A 332 -0.11 1.29 -9.86
CA VAL A 332 1.23 1.64 -10.30
C VAL A 332 1.25 1.93 -11.81
N SER A 333 0.30 2.73 -12.28
CA SER A 333 0.15 3.11 -13.70
C SER A 333 -0.07 1.92 -14.64
N TYR A 334 -0.69 0.83 -14.16
CA TYR A 334 -1.09 -0.32 -14.98
C TYR A 334 -2.48 -0.13 -15.61
N ASP A 335 -3.48 0.09 -14.76
CA ASP A 335 -4.87 0.34 -15.14
C ASP A 335 -5.09 1.86 -15.28
N LEU A 336 -5.18 2.29 -16.54
CA LEU A 336 -5.43 3.69 -16.92
C LEU A 336 -6.88 3.95 -17.29
N THR A 337 -7.79 3.02 -16.97
CA THR A 337 -9.23 3.22 -17.23
C THR A 337 -9.82 4.28 -16.31
N GLU A 338 -10.99 4.81 -16.68
CA GLU A 338 -11.67 5.82 -15.87
C GLU A 338 -12.25 5.21 -14.58
N CYS A 339 -11.92 5.80 -13.44
CA CYS A 339 -12.57 5.48 -12.16
C CYS A 339 -13.97 6.10 -12.10
N ASN A 340 -14.99 5.28 -12.36
CA ASN A 340 -16.39 5.69 -12.32
C ASN A 340 -16.91 5.95 -10.89
N SER A 341 -18.21 6.23 -10.76
CA SER A 341 -18.85 6.53 -9.47
C SER A 341 -18.68 5.43 -8.42
N ASP A 342 -18.82 4.16 -8.82
CA ASP A 342 -18.73 3.03 -7.90
C ASP A 342 -17.28 2.80 -7.45
N CYS A 343 -16.33 2.95 -8.39
CA CYS A 343 -14.91 2.98 -8.11
C CYS A 343 -14.57 4.09 -7.10
N ARG A 344 -15.03 5.32 -7.34
CA ARG A 344 -14.84 6.45 -6.41
C ARG A 344 -15.30 6.09 -4.99
N VAL A 345 -16.53 5.59 -4.85
CA VAL A 345 -17.10 5.25 -3.53
C VAL A 345 -16.25 4.20 -2.81
N ASN A 346 -15.83 3.14 -3.52
CA ASN A 346 -15.00 2.08 -2.92
C ASN A 346 -13.65 2.63 -2.42
N HIS A 347 -12.97 3.44 -3.25
CA HIS A 347 -11.67 4.00 -2.91
C HIS A 347 -11.74 5.06 -1.80
N VAL A 348 -12.69 6.00 -1.89
CA VAL A 348 -12.87 7.06 -0.90
C VAL A 348 -13.24 6.47 0.45
N CYS A 349 -14.20 5.54 0.50
CA CYS A 349 -14.64 4.98 1.78
C CYS A 349 -13.57 4.07 2.41
N ALA A 350 -12.85 3.27 1.62
CA ALA A 350 -11.73 2.50 2.14
C ALA A 350 -10.62 3.40 2.69
N ALA A 351 -10.27 4.50 2.00
CA ALA A 351 -9.26 5.44 2.46
C ALA A 351 -9.69 6.25 3.70
N ARG A 352 -10.99 6.59 3.79
CA ARG A 352 -11.56 7.42 4.86
C ARG A 352 -11.81 6.65 6.15
N GLU A 353 -12.38 5.45 6.05
CA GLU A 353 -12.95 4.74 7.20
C GLU A 353 -12.32 3.35 7.37
N VAL A 354 -11.46 3.23 8.39
CA VAL A 354 -10.89 1.94 8.82
C VAL A 354 -11.86 1.17 9.71
N ASP A 355 -12.73 1.88 10.43
CA ASP A 355 -13.81 1.30 11.22
C ASP A 355 -14.91 0.77 10.30
N PHE A 356 -15.31 -0.50 10.49
CA PHE A 356 -16.22 -1.18 9.57
C PHE A 356 -17.64 -0.59 9.61
N ASP A 357 -18.13 -0.16 10.77
CA ASP A 357 -19.46 0.44 10.88
C ASP A 357 -19.48 1.82 10.19
N ARG A 358 -18.42 2.60 10.37
CA ARG A 358 -18.27 3.89 9.69
C ARG A 358 -18.07 3.75 8.18
N TYR A 359 -17.35 2.72 7.75
CA TYR A 359 -17.15 2.42 6.33
C TYR A 359 -18.49 2.12 5.65
N GLU A 360 -19.37 1.31 6.25
CA GLU A 360 -20.70 1.05 5.69
C GLU A 360 -21.53 2.35 5.60
N HIS A 361 -21.49 3.20 6.63
CA HIS A 361 -22.15 4.50 6.57
C HIS A 361 -21.58 5.42 5.48
N CYS A 362 -20.27 5.37 5.24
CA CYS A 362 -19.64 6.08 4.13
C CYS A 362 -20.18 5.58 2.78
N LEU A 363 -20.32 4.27 2.58
CA LEU A 363 -20.85 3.72 1.33
C LEU A 363 -22.27 4.23 1.04
N GLU A 364 -23.12 4.31 2.07
CA GLU A 364 -24.47 4.87 1.95
C GLU A 364 -24.44 6.34 1.54
N LYS A 365 -23.65 7.15 2.25
CA LYS A 365 -23.54 8.59 2.03
C LYS A 365 -22.95 8.94 0.67
N GLU A 366 -21.79 8.38 0.34
CA GLU A 366 -21.06 8.66 -0.90
C GLU A 366 -21.75 8.04 -2.12
N GLY A 367 -22.46 6.92 -1.93
CA GLY A 367 -23.33 6.29 -2.92
C GLY A 367 -24.54 7.16 -3.25
N ALA A 368 -25.24 7.68 -2.24
CA ALA A 368 -26.38 8.57 -2.45
C ALA A 368 -25.96 9.87 -3.16
N ALA A 369 -24.81 10.45 -2.82
CA ALA A 369 -24.28 11.64 -3.46
C ALA A 369 -23.97 11.43 -4.95
N ALA A 370 -23.47 10.25 -5.33
CA ALA A 370 -23.21 9.91 -6.74
C ALA A 370 -24.50 9.86 -7.58
N VAL A 371 -25.59 9.34 -7.01
CA VAL A 371 -26.90 9.26 -7.69
C VAL A 371 -27.52 10.66 -7.86
N HIS A 372 -27.52 11.49 -6.80
CA HIS A 372 -28.15 12.80 -6.84
C HIS A 372 -27.37 13.83 -7.68
N GLY A 373 -26.04 13.76 -7.70
CA GLY A 373 -25.21 14.58 -8.59
C GLY A 373 -25.46 14.30 -10.07
N GLY A 374 -25.75 13.04 -10.43
CA GLY A 374 -26.16 12.66 -11.78
C GLY A 374 -27.54 13.21 -12.18
N LEU A 375 -28.50 13.25 -11.25
CA LEU A 375 -29.85 13.79 -11.46
C LEU A 375 -29.88 15.31 -11.64
N LEU A 376 -29.02 16.06 -10.94
CA LEU A 376 -28.89 17.51 -11.14
C LEU A 376 -28.28 17.85 -12.52
N ALA A 377 -27.34 17.04 -13.01
CA ALA A 377 -26.76 17.21 -14.34
C ALA A 377 -27.77 16.93 -15.47
N THR A 378 -28.66 15.94 -15.30
CA THR A 378 -29.73 15.65 -16.28
C THR A 378 -30.84 16.72 -16.28
N HIS A 379 -31.13 17.34 -15.14
CA HIS A 379 -32.07 18.47 -15.08
C HIS A 379 -31.53 19.76 -15.70
N LEU A 380 -30.23 20.04 -15.60
CA LEU A 380 -29.60 21.19 -16.26
C LEU A 380 -29.56 21.04 -17.79
N LEU A 381 -29.37 19.82 -18.32
CA LEU A 381 -29.45 19.54 -19.76
C LEU A 381 -30.89 19.63 -20.31
N SER A 382 -31.89 19.30 -19.50
CA SER A 382 -33.31 19.44 -19.86
C SER A 382 -33.77 20.91 -19.92
N MET A 383 -33.23 21.78 -19.05
CA MET A 383 -33.56 23.21 -19.07
C MET A 383 -32.89 24.01 -20.19
N CYS A 384 -31.78 23.52 -20.78
CA CYS A 384 -31.19 24.16 -21.96
C CYS A 384 -31.96 23.92 -23.27
N LEU A 385 -32.85 22.92 -23.35
CA LEU A 385 -33.64 22.63 -24.55
C LEU A 385 -34.98 23.37 -24.61
N ILE A 386 -35.39 24.07 -23.54
CA ILE A 386 -36.68 24.77 -23.48
C ILE A 386 -36.55 26.28 -23.76
N SER A 387 -35.34 26.83 -23.86
CA SER A 387 -35.12 28.28 -24.08
C SER A 387 -34.99 28.72 -25.55
N VAL A 388 -35.31 27.87 -26.54
CA VAL A 388 -35.19 28.20 -27.99
C VAL A 388 -36.54 28.44 -28.68
N PHE A 389 -37.65 28.48 -27.94
CA PHE A 389 -38.93 28.93 -28.48
C PHE A 389 -39.61 29.87 -27.50
N TYR A 390 -39.28 31.17 -27.57
CA TYR A 390 -40.24 32.28 -27.52
C TYR A 390 -39.57 33.58 -27.96
#